data_AF-A0A506QGV4-F1
#
_entry.id   AF-A0A506QGV4-F1
#
_cell.length_a   1.000
_cell.length_b   1.000
_cell.length_c   1.000
_cell.angle_alpha   90.00
_cell.angle_beta   90.00
_cell.angle_gamma   90.00
#
_symmetry.space_group_name_H-M   'P 1'
#
loop_
_entity.id
_entity.type
_entity.pdbx_description
1 polymer ?
#
loop_
_entity_poly.entity_id
_entity_poly.type
_entity_poly.pdbx_seq_one_letter_code
_entity_poly.pdbx_strand_id
1 'polypeptide(L)'
;MFKKLTLIACLTALSSSALASTQCGPFTLKPDSSGWFSVNGERAKTQKVTFAKQKGDYDNATIKLRVKNSRAPGMVDMEQTTRNGKGMLRAEIVRTSQSQIRIRGAYDCEQVK
;
A
#
# COMPACT_ATOMS: atom_id res chain seq x y z
N MET A 1 -50.57 17.65 28.44
CA MET A 1 -49.20 17.22 28.79
C MET A 1 -48.65 16.38 27.64
N PHE A 2 -47.98 16.99 26.67
CA PHE A 2 -47.19 16.30 25.65
C PHE A 2 -46.12 17.28 25.16
N LYS A 3 -44.86 17.11 25.60
CA LYS A 3 -43.75 17.95 25.14
C LYS A 3 -42.70 17.04 24.51
N LYS A 4 -42.53 17.27 23.21
CA LYS A 4 -41.85 16.45 22.21
C LYS A 4 -40.39 16.18 22.61
N LEU A 5 -40.02 14.90 22.70
CA LEU A 5 -38.63 14.46 22.84
C LEU A 5 -38.03 14.37 21.43
N THR A 6 -37.37 15.43 20.98
CA THR A 6 -36.72 15.48 19.66
C THR A 6 -35.42 14.68 19.74
N LEU A 7 -35.44 13.45 19.20
CA LEU A 7 -34.27 12.58 19.10
C LEU A 7 -33.36 13.12 17.96
N ILE A 8 -32.31 13.86 18.32
CA ILE A 8 -31.27 14.26 17.36
C ILE A 8 -30.38 13.04 17.12
N ALA A 9 -30.72 12.24 16.11
CA ALA A 9 -29.88 11.17 15.61
C ALA A 9 -28.71 11.79 14.83
N CYS A 10 -27.58 11.95 15.50
CA CYS A 10 -26.33 12.37 14.87
C CYS A 10 -25.80 11.19 14.02
N LEU A 11 -26.12 11.17 12.72
CA LEU A 11 -25.48 10.29 11.74
C LEU A 11 -24.03 10.76 11.58
N THR A 12 -23.12 10.22 12.39
CA THR A 12 -21.70 10.31 12.10
C THR A 12 -21.41 9.42 10.89
N ALA A 13 -21.34 10.03 9.70
CA ALA A 13 -20.80 9.39 8.53
C ALA A 13 -19.33 9.02 8.82
N LEU A 14 -19.06 7.76 9.15
CA LEU A 14 -17.70 7.23 9.13
C LEU A 14 -17.27 7.18 7.66
N SER A 15 -16.63 8.26 7.21
CA SER A 15 -15.93 8.30 5.92
C SER A 15 -14.80 7.28 5.97
N SER A 16 -15.10 6.06 5.55
CA SER A 16 -14.09 5.03 5.30
C SER A 16 -13.35 5.45 4.05
N SER A 17 -12.16 6.04 4.22
CA SER A 17 -11.22 6.25 3.13
C SER A 17 -10.76 4.88 2.64
N ALA A 18 -11.49 4.34 1.66
CA ALA A 18 -11.07 3.15 0.94
C ALA A 18 -9.77 3.50 0.23
N LEU A 19 -8.67 2.88 0.65
CA LEU A 19 -7.40 3.01 -0.06
C LEU A 19 -7.53 2.28 -1.40
N ALA A 20 -7.44 3.02 -2.49
CA ALA A 20 -7.51 2.48 -3.84
C ALA A 20 -6.35 1.52 -4.12
N SER A 21 -6.57 0.59 -5.04
CA SER A 21 -5.51 -0.29 -5.53
C SER A 21 -4.54 0.51 -6.40
N THR A 22 -3.25 0.20 -6.32
CA THR A 22 -2.21 0.84 -7.14
C THR A 22 -1.58 -0.18 -8.06
N GLN A 23 -1.57 0.07 -9.36
CA GLN A 23 -0.87 -0.75 -10.35
C GLN A 23 0.51 -0.16 -10.62
N CYS A 24 1.56 -0.97 -10.55
CA CYS A 24 2.93 -0.58 -10.85
C CYS A 24 3.57 -1.63 -11.78
N GLY A 25 3.58 -1.39 -13.08
CA GLY A 25 4.02 -2.40 -14.06
C GLY A 25 3.31 -3.76 -13.84
N PRO A 26 4.02 -4.87 -13.57
CA PRO A 26 3.41 -6.18 -13.33
C PRO A 26 2.96 -6.41 -11.87
N PHE A 27 2.97 -5.37 -11.02
CA PHE A 27 2.64 -5.47 -9.59
C PHE A 27 1.38 -4.68 -9.25
N THR A 28 0.35 -5.36 -8.75
CA THR A 28 -0.85 -4.75 -8.19
C THR A 28 -0.71 -4.72 -6.66
N LEU A 29 -0.58 -3.52 -6.10
CA LEU A 29 -0.53 -3.28 -4.66
C LEU A 29 -1.94 -2.96 -4.16
N LYS A 30 -2.47 -3.80 -3.27
CA LYS A 30 -3.81 -3.63 -2.72
C LYS A 30 -3.78 -3.70 -1.19
N PRO A 31 -4.19 -2.64 -0.48
CA PRO A 31 -4.43 -2.71 0.96
C PRO A 31 -5.74 -3.44 1.27
N ASP A 32 -5.75 -4.18 2.38
CA ASP A 32 -6.98 -4.71 2.97
C ASP A 32 -7.68 -3.69 3.88
N SER A 33 -8.77 -4.10 4.53
CA SER A 33 -9.53 -3.26 5.46
C SER A 33 -8.73 -2.81 6.70
N SER A 34 -7.62 -3.50 7.03
CA SER A 34 -6.70 -3.12 8.10
C SER A 34 -5.58 -2.18 7.62
N GLY A 35 -5.52 -1.88 6.32
CA GLY A 35 -4.44 -1.12 5.70
C GLY A 35 -3.17 -1.94 5.45
N TRP A 36 -3.26 -3.27 5.53
CA TRP A 36 -2.13 -4.15 5.23
C TRP A 36 -2.11 -4.52 3.75
N PHE A 37 -0.95 -4.40 3.12
CA PHE A 37 -0.80 -4.55 1.68
C PHE A 37 -0.61 -6.01 1.26
N SER A 38 -1.22 -6.34 0.14
CA SER A 38 -0.94 -7.52 -0.66
C SER A 38 -0.40 -7.10 -2.03
N VAL A 39 0.52 -7.88 -2.59
CA VAL A 39 1.07 -7.67 -3.93
C VAL A 39 0.72 -8.85 -4.80
N ASN A 40 -0.01 -8.63 -5.90
CA ASN A 40 -0.51 -9.68 -6.78
C ASN A 40 -1.26 -10.79 -6.01
N GLY A 41 -2.03 -10.40 -4.99
CA GLY A 41 -2.77 -11.33 -4.12
C GLY A 41 -1.95 -11.96 -2.98
N GLU A 42 -0.62 -11.86 -2.98
CA GLU A 42 0.22 -12.35 -1.87
C GLU A 42 0.33 -11.29 -0.78
N ARG A 43 -0.13 -11.62 0.43
CA ARG A 43 -0.03 -10.73 1.59
C ARG A 43 1.44 -10.48 1.95
N ALA A 44 1.81 -9.21 2.11
CA ALA A 44 3.15 -8.83 2.57
C ALA A 44 3.47 -9.47 3.93
N LYS A 45 4.69 -9.98 4.09
CA LYS A 45 5.17 -10.55 5.37
C LYS A 45 5.62 -9.46 6.33
N THR A 46 6.16 -8.37 5.78
CA THR A 46 6.46 -7.16 6.56
C THR A 46 5.99 -5.93 5.79
N GLN A 47 5.63 -4.90 6.55
CA GLN A 47 5.16 -3.62 6.02
C GLN A 47 5.68 -2.48 6.89
N LYS A 48 6.17 -1.43 6.25
CA LYS A 48 6.45 -0.15 6.88
C LYS A 48 5.92 0.97 5.99
N VAL A 49 5.00 1.76 6.53
CA VAL A 49 4.49 2.97 5.87
C VAL A 49 5.12 4.17 6.54
N THR A 50 5.58 5.14 5.74
CA THR A 50 6.17 6.39 6.22
C THR A 50 5.55 7.54 5.44
N PHE A 51 4.98 8.51 6.15
CA PHE A 51 4.39 9.70 5.55
C PHE A 51 5.43 10.82 5.55
N ALA A 52 5.63 11.49 4.41
CA ALA A 52 6.59 12.58 4.29
C ALA A 52 6.06 13.90 4.90
N LYS A 53 4.74 14.05 4.94
CA LYS A 53 4.05 15.23 5.47
C LYS A 53 3.14 14.82 6.64
N GLN A 54 1.84 14.76 6.40
CA GLN A 54 0.83 14.45 7.40
C GLN A 54 0.56 12.95 7.45
N LYS A 55 0.25 12.42 8.64
CA LYS A 55 -0.16 11.02 8.79
C LYS A 55 -1.42 10.77 7.96
N GLY A 56 -1.39 9.76 7.10
CA GLY A 56 -2.50 9.42 6.20
C GLY A 56 -2.42 10.06 4.82
N ASP A 57 -1.44 10.93 4.55
CA ASP A 57 -1.18 11.50 3.22
C ASP A 57 -0.49 10.47 2.30
N TYR A 58 -1.28 9.57 1.72
CA TYR A 58 -0.78 8.53 0.80
C TYR A 58 -0.30 9.09 -0.54
N ASP A 59 -0.65 10.33 -0.88
CA ASP A 59 -0.10 11.07 -2.02
C ASP A 59 1.35 11.53 -1.77
N ASN A 60 1.81 11.47 -0.50
CA ASN A 60 3.17 11.77 -0.08
C ASN A 60 3.70 10.72 0.92
N ALA A 61 3.59 9.44 0.56
CA ALA A 61 4.04 8.33 1.39
C ALA A 61 5.17 7.51 0.74
N THR A 62 5.85 6.72 1.57
CA THR A 62 6.74 5.63 1.15
C THR A 62 6.29 4.36 1.87
N ILE A 63 6.03 3.31 1.10
CA ILE A 63 5.56 2.02 1.56
C ILE A 63 6.65 0.99 1.24
N LYS A 64 7.24 0.40 2.28
CA LYS A 64 8.20 -0.70 2.16
C LYS A 64 7.54 -2.01 2.51
N LEU A 65 7.62 -2.98 1.62
CA LEU A 65 7.02 -4.30 1.76
C LEU A 65 8.08 -5.37 1.53
N ARG A 66 7.97 -6.49 2.26
CA ARG A 66 8.63 -7.75 1.91
C ARG A 66 7.58 -8.78 1.59
N VAL A 67 7.62 -9.34 0.38
CA VAL A 67 6.57 -10.22 -0.14
C VAL A 67 7.20 -11.50 -0.66
N LYS A 68 6.47 -12.63 -0.58
CA LYS A 68 6.93 -13.86 -1.21
C LYS A 68 6.90 -13.68 -2.73
N ASN A 69 7.96 -14.10 -3.42
CA ASN A 69 7.96 -14.08 -4.87
C ASN A 69 6.97 -15.12 -5.40
N SER A 70 6.02 -14.71 -6.24
CA SER A 70 4.98 -15.59 -6.79
C SER A 70 5.46 -16.40 -7.99
N ARG A 71 6.57 -16.02 -8.63
CA ARG A 71 7.08 -16.66 -9.86
C ARG A 71 8.37 -17.45 -9.66
N ALA A 72 9.07 -17.25 -8.54
CA ALA A 72 10.31 -17.94 -8.23
C ALA A 72 10.48 -18.11 -6.71
N PRO A 73 11.39 -18.99 -6.24
CA PRO A 73 11.72 -19.08 -4.83
C PRO A 73 12.29 -17.76 -4.27
N GLY A 74 12.07 -17.54 -2.97
CA GLY A 74 12.60 -16.40 -2.24
C GLY A 74 11.61 -15.26 -2.04
N MET A 75 12.16 -14.12 -1.63
CA MET A 75 11.40 -12.93 -1.26
C MET A 75 11.74 -11.76 -2.19
N VAL A 76 10.83 -10.81 -2.29
CA VAL A 76 11.04 -9.54 -2.99
C VAL A 76 10.88 -8.41 -1.99
N ASP A 77 11.88 -7.53 -1.93
CA ASP A 77 11.78 -6.24 -1.27
C ASP A 77 11.19 -5.23 -2.24
N MET A 78 10.17 -4.53 -1.78
CA MET A 78 9.42 -3.57 -2.58
C MET A 78 9.37 -2.24 -1.85
N GLU A 79 9.69 -1.16 -2.54
CA GLU A 79 9.59 0.21 -2.04
C GLU A 79 8.78 1.03 -3.03
N GLN A 80 7.51 1.27 -2.67
CA GLN A 80 6.64 2.18 -3.39
C GLN A 80 6.79 3.57 -2.77
N THR A 81 7.06 4.58 -3.60
CA THR A 81 7.15 5.98 -3.17
C THR A 81 6.16 6.79 -3.97
N THR A 82 5.27 7.48 -3.28
CA THR A 82 4.36 8.49 -3.85
C THR A 82 4.86 9.88 -3.50
N ARG A 83 4.90 10.77 -4.50
CA ARG A 83 5.16 12.20 -4.32
C ARG A 83 4.16 12.97 -5.15
N ASN A 84 3.38 13.84 -4.51
CA ASN A 84 2.32 14.60 -5.15
C ASN A 84 1.38 13.70 -6.01
N GLY A 85 1.00 12.54 -5.46
CA GLY A 85 0.10 11.58 -6.11
C GLY A 85 0.74 10.72 -7.22
N LYS A 86 1.97 11.00 -7.64
CA LYS A 86 2.72 10.18 -8.61
C LYS A 86 3.52 9.11 -7.89
N GLY A 87 3.25 7.85 -8.22
CA GLY A 87 3.91 6.70 -7.58
C GLY A 87 5.00 6.09 -8.45
N MET A 88 6.04 5.58 -7.81
CA MET A 88 7.05 4.71 -8.42
C MET A 88 7.34 3.54 -7.49
N LEU A 89 7.45 2.33 -8.03
CA LEU A 89 7.80 1.12 -7.31
C LEU A 89 9.20 0.66 -7.68
N ARG A 90 10.06 0.45 -6.68
CA ARG A 90 11.30 -0.31 -6.82
C ARG A 90 11.09 -1.70 -6.25
N ALA A 91 11.38 -2.73 -7.03
CA ALA A 91 11.31 -4.13 -6.59
C ALA A 91 12.68 -4.78 -6.76
N GLU A 92 13.19 -5.44 -5.71
CA GLU A 92 14.48 -6.14 -5.71
C GLU A 92 14.32 -7.54 -5.12
N ILE A 93 14.89 -8.55 -5.77
CA ILE A 93 14.94 -9.91 -5.21
C ILE A 93 15.87 -9.91 -4.00
N VAL A 94 15.38 -10.41 -2.87
CA VAL A 94 16.16 -10.54 -1.63
C VAL A 94 17.28 -11.55 -1.87
N ARG A 95 18.52 -11.10 -1.62
CA ARG A 95 19.71 -11.92 -1.82
C ARG A 95 19.98 -12.78 -0.59
N THR A 96 20.41 -14.02 -0.80
CA THR A 96 20.83 -14.93 0.26
C THR A 96 22.34 -14.86 0.52
N SER A 97 23.12 -14.25 -0.39
CA SER A 97 24.56 -14.05 -0.23
C SER A 97 25.03 -12.74 -0.87
N GLN A 98 26.23 -12.29 -0.48
CA GLN A 98 26.88 -11.12 -1.09
C GLN A 98 27.42 -11.37 -2.50
N SER A 99 27.53 -12.63 -2.94
CA SER A 99 27.97 -12.99 -4.29
C SER A 99 26.83 -13.11 -5.30
N GLN A 100 25.58 -13.27 -4.84
CA GLN A 100 24.42 -13.40 -5.71
C GLN A 100 24.19 -12.13 -6.55
N ILE A 101 23.88 -12.26 -7.84
CA ILE A 101 23.59 -11.11 -8.72
C ILE A 101 22.39 -10.32 -8.18
N ARG A 102 22.45 -8.98 -8.24
CA ARG A 102 21.32 -8.11 -7.87
C ARG A 102 20.33 -8.05 -9.03
N ILE A 103 19.10 -8.47 -8.78
CA ILE A 103 18.00 -8.40 -9.75
C ILE A 103 16.97 -7.41 -9.21
N ARG A 104 16.78 -6.30 -9.93
CA ARG A 104 15.88 -5.22 -9.54
C ARG A 104 15.16 -4.61 -10.74
N GLY A 105 13.99 -4.03 -10.50
CA GLY A 105 13.22 -3.26 -11.47
C GLY A 105 12.64 -1.99 -10.84
N ALA A 106 12.36 -1.01 -11.69
CA ALA A 106 11.65 0.22 -11.34
C ALA A 106 10.44 0.36 -12.26
N TYR A 107 9.29 0.72 -11.70
CA TYR A 107 8.02 0.77 -12.40
C TYR A 107 7.25 2.02 -12.00
N ASP A 108 6.73 2.75 -12.98
CA ASP A 108 5.76 3.80 -12.73
C ASP A 108 4.47 3.18 -12.21
N CYS A 109 3.79 3.92 -11.33
CA CYS A 109 2.55 3.49 -10.72
C CYS A 109 1.38 4.39 -11.13
N GLU A 110 0.23 3.76 -11.32
CA GLU A 110 -1.05 4.39 -11.60
C GLU A 110 -2.08 3.91 -10.58
N GLN A 111 -2.95 4.83 -10.14
CA GLN A 111 -4.10 4.43 -9.32
C GLN A 111 -5.11 3.69 -10.19
N VAL A 112 -5.53 2.52 -9.74
CA VAL A 112 -6.59 1.75 -10.39
C VAL A 112 -7.91 2.18 -9.76
N LYS A 113 -8.82 2.67 -10.60
CA LYS A 113 -10.19 3.03 -10.20
C LYS A 113 -11.02 1.78 -9.92
#